data_AF-A0A7X6CAK2-F1
#
_entry.id   AF-A0A7X6CAK2-F1
#
_cell.length_a   1.000
_cell.length_b   1.000
_cell.length_c   1.000
_cell.angle_alpha   90.00
_cell.angle_beta   90.00
_cell.angle_gamma   90.00
#
_symmetry.space_group_name_H-M   'P 1'
#
loop_
_entity.id
_entity.type
_entity.pdbx_description
1 polymer ?
#
loop_
_entity_poly.entity_id
_entity_poly.type
_entity_poly.pdbx_seq_one_letter_code
_entity_poly.pdbx_strand_id
1 'polypeptide(L)'
;MTGTTSYAGLEKRFVAFLIDGIVFIIISFLIVGISLLELFKNPDNELAMYLVLMLMIWWVYCTVLESSSIGKRVVGIIVINLQGNKISFGKATGRYFAKSIFLLFWIVAVLVAAMAPNTFADDSTSPYLYVFFALLLIGIVVLIIGYLMAGFTPEKQALHDIMARCYVVNGRGQSSSISWKPLVGLAVAVLVSKGIFSQVPKTSSSSSTTSQETGSVTSEKTSTPTPTPTPTPTSGSTLDNLFGELIPPPPSVYSLTNGVRELEFASGLTQHQAILSMNGDSGIMLVRLPNGQGGIQKILQKMTLRQSSKGLVIVGENPIDLDTQKASETYVTDNFFIALSPSEPNKITFRNISVHSDNSKVESPVQDNFLGYPVIGIKMESSSQNTEVRIKEVNKDSPAAKADLRVGDIIRSVNGTTVSNVFDVKSQIISSLLFSTISFEINRDGKNISIEVSPECCVTQEQLNQEQSASPASPASP
;
A
#
# COMPACT_ATOMS: atom_id res chain seq x y z
N MET A 1 7.86 20.07 21.62
CA MET A 1 6.52 19.51 21.34
C MET A 1 6.73 18.15 20.71
N THR A 2 6.41 17.08 21.43
CA THR A 2 6.64 15.68 21.04
C THR A 2 5.80 15.33 19.80
N GLY A 3 6.44 15.11 18.66
CA GLY A 3 5.80 14.68 17.42
C GLY A 3 5.02 13.39 17.64
N THR A 4 3.70 13.52 17.70
CA THR A 4 2.80 12.37 17.89
C THR A 4 2.94 11.44 16.69
N THR A 5 3.33 10.19 16.94
CA THR A 5 3.31 9.11 15.97
C THR A 5 1.97 9.11 15.24
N SER A 6 2.04 9.39 13.95
CA SER A 6 0.87 9.78 13.15
C SER A 6 0.00 8.56 12.79
N TYR A 7 0.57 7.36 12.85
CA TYR A 7 -0.15 6.09 12.74
C TYR A 7 -1.02 5.77 13.97
N ALA A 8 -2.10 5.01 13.76
CA ALA A 8 -2.97 4.57 14.84
C ALA A 8 -2.32 3.42 15.62
N GLY A 9 -2.02 3.66 16.90
CA GLY A 9 -1.52 2.66 17.83
C GLY A 9 -2.52 1.54 18.11
N LEU A 10 -2.04 0.50 18.81
CA LEU A 10 -2.80 -0.70 19.14
C LEU A 10 -4.02 -0.36 20.03
N GLU A 11 -3.86 0.59 20.94
CA GLU A 11 -4.89 1.05 21.88
C GLU A 11 -6.12 1.62 21.15
N LYS A 12 -5.91 2.44 20.12
CA LYS A 12 -7.01 3.00 19.32
C LYS A 12 -7.72 1.94 18.50
N ARG A 13 -6.97 0.99 17.95
CA ARG A 13 -7.50 -0.15 17.19
C ARG A 13 -8.32 -1.08 18.09
N PHE A 14 -7.85 -1.32 19.32
CA PHE A 14 -8.55 -2.12 20.31
C PHE A 14 -9.85 -1.47 20.78
N VAL A 15 -9.82 -0.17 21.12
CA VAL A 15 -11.04 0.57 21.51
C VAL A 15 -12.05 0.61 20.35
N ALA A 16 -11.59 0.83 19.11
CA ALA A 16 -12.46 0.78 17.95
C ALA A 16 -13.13 -0.60 17.79
N PHE A 17 -12.37 -1.68 17.98
CA PHE A 17 -12.90 -3.05 17.95
C PHE A 17 -13.92 -3.31 19.06
N LEU A 18 -13.68 -2.83 20.28
CA LEU A 18 -14.65 -2.94 21.39
C LEU A 18 -15.95 -2.21 21.09
N ILE A 19 -15.88 -0.98 20.58
CA ILE A 19 -17.07 -0.19 20.22
C ILE A 19 -17.86 -0.89 19.10
N ASP A 20 -17.17 -1.35 18.05
CA ASP A 20 -17.81 -2.08 16.96
C ASP A 20 -18.47 -3.39 17.46
N GLY A 21 -17.83 -4.08 18.42
CA GLY A 21 -18.38 -5.27 19.07
C GLY A 21 -19.63 -4.99 19.91
N ILE A 22 -19.64 -3.90 20.70
CA ILE A 22 -20.81 -3.50 21.50
C ILE A 22 -21.99 -3.13 20.58
N VAL A 23 -21.73 -2.34 19.52
CA VAL A 23 -22.76 -1.96 18.55
C VAL A 23 -23.36 -3.19 17.89
N PHE A 24 -22.53 -4.17 17.52
CA PHE A 24 -23.03 -5.41 16.98
C PHE A 24 -23.85 -6.22 17.97
N ILE A 25 -23.40 -6.38 19.22
CA ILE A 25 -24.16 -7.08 20.27
C ILE A 25 -25.54 -6.44 20.45
N ILE A 26 -25.61 -5.10 20.48
CA ILE A 26 -26.87 -4.36 20.58
C ILE A 26 -27.76 -4.62 19.35
N ILE A 27 -27.21 -4.53 18.14
CA ILE A 27 -27.96 -4.78 16.90
C ILE A 27 -28.48 -6.23 16.85
N SER A 28 -27.63 -7.20 17.16
CA SER A 28 -28.01 -8.61 17.24
C SER A 28 -29.11 -8.84 18.28
N PHE A 29 -28.99 -8.20 19.45
CA PHE A 29 -30.02 -8.26 20.48
C PHE A 29 -31.33 -7.58 20.03
N LEU A 30 -31.29 -6.49 19.27
CA LEU A 30 -32.50 -5.85 18.72
C LEU A 30 -33.18 -6.70 17.63
N ILE A 31 -32.40 -7.38 16.80
CA ILE A 31 -32.92 -8.22 15.70
C ILE A 31 -33.54 -9.52 16.24
N VAL A 32 -32.95 -10.09 17.30
CA VAL A 32 -33.29 -11.42 17.80
C VAL A 32 -34.06 -11.39 19.12
N GLY A 33 -33.86 -10.36 19.93
CA GLY A 33 -34.55 -10.16 21.19
C GLY A 33 -34.25 -11.24 22.23
N ILE A 34 -35.23 -11.48 23.10
CA ILE A 34 -35.20 -12.50 24.17
C ILE A 34 -35.05 -13.92 23.60
N SER A 35 -35.39 -14.14 22.32
CA SER A 35 -35.30 -15.45 21.65
C SER A 35 -33.87 -15.99 21.52
N LEU A 36 -32.82 -15.15 21.69
CA LEU A 36 -31.43 -15.64 21.77
C LEU A 36 -31.23 -16.54 22.98
N LEU A 37 -31.86 -16.20 24.11
CA LEU A 37 -31.78 -16.98 25.35
C LEU A 37 -32.59 -18.28 25.28
N GLU A 38 -33.67 -18.28 24.50
CA GLU A 38 -34.49 -19.47 24.22
C GLU A 38 -33.76 -20.46 23.30
N LEU A 39 -32.96 -19.96 22.36
CA LEU A 39 -32.15 -20.76 21.44
C LEU A 39 -31.03 -21.53 22.18
N PHE A 40 -30.38 -20.93 23.18
CA PHE A 40 -29.35 -21.59 23.99
C PHE A 40 -29.89 -22.74 24.85
N LYS A 41 -31.20 -22.77 25.12
CA LYS A 41 -31.83 -23.84 25.92
C LYS A 41 -32.09 -25.11 25.10
N ASN A 42 -32.25 -25.01 23.78
CA ASN A 42 -32.47 -26.15 22.88
C ASN A 42 -31.61 -25.98 21.62
N PRO A 43 -30.37 -26.52 21.61
CA PRO A 43 -29.48 -26.41 20.46
C PRO A 43 -29.91 -27.36 19.34
N ASP A 44 -30.95 -26.96 18.60
CA ASP A 44 -31.44 -27.67 17.41
C ASP A 44 -30.71 -27.13 16.15
N ASN A 45 -31.00 -27.72 14.98
CA ASN A 45 -30.50 -27.25 13.67
C ASN A 45 -30.83 -25.76 13.39
N GLU A 46 -31.88 -25.22 14.02
CA GLU A 46 -32.22 -23.80 13.98
C GLU A 46 -31.13 -22.91 14.60
N LEU A 47 -30.46 -23.36 15.68
CA LEU A 47 -29.36 -22.63 16.33
C LEU A 47 -28.12 -22.58 15.44
N ALA A 48 -27.75 -23.71 14.82
CA ALA A 48 -26.59 -23.79 13.93
C ALA A 48 -26.72 -22.84 12.72
N MET A 49 -27.89 -22.85 12.09
CA MET A 49 -28.17 -21.99 10.94
C MET A 49 -28.28 -20.51 11.32
N TYR A 50 -28.79 -20.19 12.50
CA TYR A 50 -28.77 -18.84 13.04
C TYR A 50 -27.34 -18.33 13.29
N LEU A 51 -26.46 -19.17 13.85
CA LEU A 51 -25.04 -18.83 14.04
C LEU A 51 -24.34 -18.55 12.71
N VAL A 52 -24.63 -19.34 11.66
CA VAL A 52 -24.11 -19.09 10.30
C VAL A 52 -24.61 -17.76 9.74
N LEU A 53 -25.90 -17.45 9.92
CA LEU A 53 -26.47 -16.16 9.51
C LEU A 53 -25.82 -14.98 10.25
N MET A 54 -25.59 -15.11 11.56
CA MET A 54 -24.89 -14.08 12.36
C MET A 54 -23.43 -13.91 11.95
N LEU A 55 -22.73 -14.99 11.61
CA LEU A 55 -21.36 -14.92 11.09
C LEU A 55 -21.31 -14.17 9.74
N MET A 56 -22.29 -14.42 8.87
CA MET A 56 -22.44 -13.72 7.58
C MET A 56 -22.78 -12.24 7.78
N ILE A 57 -23.67 -11.91 8.73
CA ILE A 57 -24.01 -10.52 9.05
C ILE A 57 -22.82 -9.80 9.67
N TRP A 58 -22.08 -10.44 10.57
CA TRP A 58 -20.85 -9.91 11.17
C TRP A 58 -19.79 -9.63 10.10
N TRP A 59 -19.61 -10.55 9.15
CA TRP A 59 -18.72 -10.38 8.02
C TRP A 59 -19.15 -9.20 7.13
N VAL A 60 -20.43 -9.12 6.74
CA VAL A 60 -20.96 -8.01 5.93
C VAL A 60 -20.84 -6.68 6.67
N TYR A 61 -21.18 -6.65 7.96
CA TYR A 61 -21.02 -5.48 8.83
C TYR A 61 -19.55 -5.02 8.84
N CYS A 62 -18.62 -5.94 9.13
CA CYS A 62 -17.21 -5.62 9.18
C CYS A 62 -16.65 -5.21 7.82
N THR A 63 -17.06 -5.81 6.69
CA THR A 63 -16.51 -5.48 5.36
C THR A 63 -17.06 -4.17 4.79
N VAL A 64 -18.37 -3.96 4.86
CA VAL A 64 -19.03 -2.72 4.43
C VAL A 64 -18.54 -1.55 5.27
N LEU A 65 -18.32 -1.78 6.57
CA LEU A 65 -17.88 -0.75 7.50
C LEU A 65 -16.38 -0.76 7.75
N GLU A 66 -15.54 -1.67 7.23
CA GLU A 66 -14.11 -1.62 7.55
C GLU A 66 -13.42 -0.36 6.98
N SER A 67 -14.01 0.20 5.92
CA SER A 67 -13.63 1.50 5.36
C SER A 67 -14.13 2.70 6.18
N SER A 68 -14.99 2.51 7.19
CA SER A 68 -15.76 3.57 7.88
C SER A 68 -16.46 3.14 9.18
N SER A 69 -15.90 2.23 9.99
CA SER A 69 -16.65 1.63 11.11
C SER A 69 -16.93 2.66 12.19
N ILE A 70 -18.04 2.47 12.91
CA ILE A 70 -18.51 3.43 13.91
C ILE A 70 -17.44 3.58 14.99
N GLY A 71 -16.87 2.47 15.47
CA GLY A 71 -15.77 2.46 16.42
C GLY A 71 -14.53 3.20 15.91
N LYS A 72 -14.11 2.96 14.66
CA LYS A 72 -12.97 3.66 14.06
C LYS A 72 -13.21 5.16 13.94
N ARG A 73 -14.43 5.59 13.60
CA ARG A 73 -14.82 7.00 13.53
C ARG A 73 -14.82 7.66 14.92
N VAL A 74 -15.38 6.98 15.92
CA VAL A 74 -15.42 7.48 17.31
C VAL A 74 -14.00 7.70 17.84
N VAL A 75 -13.08 6.79 17.52
CA VAL A 75 -11.67 6.89 17.94
C VAL A 75 -10.83 7.81 17.03
N GLY A 76 -11.36 8.20 15.86
CA GLY A 76 -10.70 9.11 14.93
C GLY A 76 -9.57 8.47 14.11
N ILE A 77 -9.75 7.20 13.72
CA ILE A 77 -8.80 6.45 12.89
C ILE A 77 -9.43 6.05 11.56
N ILE A 78 -8.63 6.04 10.49
CA ILE A 78 -9.07 5.67 9.14
C ILE A 78 -8.11 4.67 8.50
N VAL A 79 -8.63 3.88 7.55
CA VAL A 79 -7.82 2.91 6.79
C VAL A 79 -7.65 3.43 5.35
N ILE A 80 -6.41 3.54 4.91
CA ILE A 80 -6.03 4.05 3.59
C ILE A 80 -5.13 3.03 2.88
N ASN A 81 -5.11 3.08 1.55
CA ASN A 81 -4.16 2.32 0.75
C ASN A 81 -2.76 2.98 0.78
N LEU A 82 -1.78 2.38 0.09
CA LEU A 82 -0.41 2.92 0.00
C LEU A 82 -0.36 4.29 -0.68
N GLN A 83 -1.32 4.56 -1.57
CA GLN A 83 -1.50 5.82 -2.25
C GLN A 83 -2.16 6.89 -1.36
N GLY A 84 -2.52 6.58 -0.11
CA GLY A 84 -3.24 7.47 0.81
C GLY A 84 -4.72 7.71 0.49
N ASN A 85 -5.27 6.99 -0.48
CA ASN A 85 -6.69 7.02 -0.81
C ASN A 85 -7.49 6.06 0.08
N LYS A 86 -8.80 6.29 0.20
CA LYS A 86 -9.71 5.37 0.88
C LYS A 86 -9.66 3.98 0.21
N ILE A 87 -9.66 2.93 1.03
CA ILE A 87 -9.64 1.55 0.52
C ILE A 87 -10.94 1.19 -0.22
N SER A 88 -10.81 0.43 -1.30
CA SER A 88 -11.97 -0.11 -2.03
C SER A 88 -12.65 -1.23 -1.23
N PHE A 89 -13.91 -1.53 -1.56
CA PHE A 89 -14.66 -2.60 -0.90
C PHE A 89 -13.94 -3.95 -1.00
N GLY A 90 -13.45 -4.34 -2.19
CA GLY A 90 -12.72 -5.60 -2.37
C GLY A 90 -11.45 -5.68 -1.51
N LYS A 91 -10.72 -4.56 -1.39
CA LYS A 91 -9.51 -4.49 -0.56
C LYS A 91 -9.85 -4.56 0.94
N ALA A 92 -10.96 -3.96 1.37
CA ALA A 92 -11.49 -4.10 2.73
C ALA A 92 -11.92 -5.54 3.04
N THR A 93 -12.57 -6.22 2.09
CA THR A 93 -12.93 -7.64 2.22
C THR A 93 -11.71 -8.54 2.36
N GLY A 94 -10.69 -8.34 1.51
CA GLY A 94 -9.42 -9.06 1.63
C GLY A 94 -8.75 -8.84 2.99
N ARG A 95 -8.74 -7.60 3.48
CA ARG A 95 -8.23 -7.26 4.82
C ARG A 95 -8.99 -7.96 5.96
N TYR A 96 -10.31 -8.07 5.84
CA TYR A 96 -11.11 -8.80 6.82
C TYR A 96 -10.75 -10.29 6.85
N PHE A 97 -10.71 -10.96 5.69
CA PHE A 97 -10.36 -12.39 5.64
C PHE A 97 -8.92 -12.65 6.07
N ALA A 98 -8.00 -11.71 5.81
CA ALA A 98 -6.63 -11.77 6.31
C ALA A 98 -6.57 -11.80 7.86
N LYS A 99 -7.49 -11.13 8.56
CA LYS A 99 -7.60 -11.25 10.03
C LYS A 99 -8.04 -12.65 10.47
N SER A 100 -8.77 -13.36 9.62
CA SER A 100 -9.33 -14.68 9.89
C SER A 100 -8.40 -15.82 9.49
N ILE A 101 -7.15 -15.55 9.11
CA ILE A 101 -6.21 -16.60 8.66
C ILE A 101 -5.96 -17.68 9.73
N PHE A 102 -6.06 -17.33 11.01
CA PHE A 102 -5.96 -18.29 12.11
C PHE A 102 -7.07 -19.35 12.09
N LEU A 103 -8.25 -19.04 11.53
CA LEU A 103 -9.36 -20.00 11.42
C LEU A 103 -9.00 -21.17 10.51
N LEU A 104 -8.06 -21.01 9.56
CA LEU A 104 -7.59 -22.11 8.74
C LEU A 104 -6.99 -23.24 9.59
N PHE A 105 -6.19 -22.89 10.61
CA PHE A 105 -5.60 -23.86 11.52
C PHE A 105 -6.67 -24.57 12.35
N TRP A 106 -7.71 -23.85 12.78
CA TRP A 106 -8.81 -24.43 13.54
C TRP A 106 -9.71 -25.33 12.69
N ILE A 107 -9.95 -24.97 11.43
CA ILE A 107 -10.67 -25.83 10.47
C ILE A 107 -9.89 -27.13 10.24
N VAL A 108 -8.57 -27.05 10.04
CA VAL A 108 -7.72 -28.23 9.89
C VAL A 108 -7.71 -29.06 11.16
N ALA A 109 -7.68 -28.44 12.35
CA ALA A 109 -7.79 -29.16 13.62
C ALA A 109 -9.09 -29.97 13.70
N VAL A 110 -10.24 -29.33 13.43
CA VAL A 110 -11.55 -30.01 13.41
C VAL A 110 -11.59 -31.14 12.39
N LEU A 111 -11.01 -30.93 11.20
CA LEU A 111 -10.95 -31.97 10.17
C LEU A 111 -10.10 -33.17 10.60
N VAL A 112 -8.95 -32.93 11.24
CA VAL A 112 -8.13 -34.01 11.83
C VAL A 112 -8.95 -34.78 12.86
N ALA A 113 -9.66 -34.10 13.74
CA ALA A 113 -10.49 -34.74 14.76
C ALA A 113 -11.68 -35.53 14.19
N ALA A 114 -12.27 -35.04 13.09
CA ALA A 114 -13.40 -35.69 12.42
C ALA A 114 -12.97 -36.92 11.60
N MET A 115 -11.80 -36.88 10.98
CA MET A 115 -11.31 -37.96 10.10
C MET A 115 -10.52 -39.04 10.84
N ALA A 116 -9.91 -38.73 11.98
CA ALA A 116 -9.17 -39.71 12.76
C ALA A 116 -10.10 -40.40 13.79
N PRO A 117 -10.40 -41.71 13.60
CA PRO A 117 -11.18 -42.45 14.58
C PRO A 117 -10.45 -42.46 15.93
N ASN A 118 -11.20 -42.34 17.02
CA ASN A 118 -10.67 -42.34 18.39
C ASN A 118 -9.79 -41.12 18.75
N THR A 119 -9.91 -39.98 18.06
CA THR A 119 -9.20 -38.74 18.43
C THR A 119 -9.41 -38.37 19.91
N PHE A 120 -10.62 -38.59 20.43
CA PHE A 120 -10.99 -38.31 21.82
C PHE A 120 -11.25 -39.58 22.65
N ALA A 121 -10.78 -40.75 22.20
CA ALA A 121 -10.87 -41.94 23.02
C ALA A 121 -9.93 -41.81 24.24
N ASP A 122 -10.33 -42.38 25.36
CA ASP A 122 -9.71 -42.26 26.70
C ASP A 122 -8.31 -42.90 26.84
N ASP A 123 -7.63 -43.10 25.72
CA ASP A 123 -6.25 -43.58 25.67
C ASP A 123 -5.34 -42.38 25.41
N SER A 124 -4.63 -41.95 26.45
CA SER A 124 -3.76 -40.76 26.51
C SER A 124 -2.61 -40.70 25.49
N THR A 125 -2.60 -41.61 24.50
CA THR A 125 -1.52 -41.87 23.56
C THR A 125 -1.92 -41.66 22.09
N SER A 126 -3.09 -41.07 21.81
CA SER A 126 -3.50 -40.76 20.42
C SER A 126 -2.66 -39.60 19.83
N PRO A 127 -1.85 -39.82 18.78
CA PRO A 127 -1.06 -38.76 18.16
C PRO A 127 -1.94 -37.64 17.57
N TYR A 128 -3.17 -37.96 17.18
CA TYR A 128 -4.13 -37.00 16.60
C TYR A 128 -4.63 -35.97 17.61
N LEU A 129 -4.71 -36.35 18.90
CA LEU A 129 -5.10 -35.44 19.97
C LEU A 129 -4.04 -34.34 20.16
N TYR A 130 -2.76 -34.70 20.14
CA TYR A 130 -1.66 -33.73 20.20
C TYR A 130 -1.65 -32.82 18.98
N VAL A 131 -1.86 -33.34 17.77
CA VAL A 131 -1.95 -32.54 16.54
C VAL A 131 -3.14 -31.57 16.60
N PHE A 132 -4.30 -32.02 17.09
CA PHE A 132 -5.48 -31.18 17.29
C PHE A 132 -5.17 -29.98 18.20
N PHE A 133 -4.65 -30.24 19.40
CA PHE A 133 -4.30 -29.17 20.34
C PHE A 133 -3.16 -28.28 19.83
N ALA A 134 -2.16 -28.83 19.14
CA ALA A 134 -1.08 -28.06 18.54
C ALA A 134 -1.61 -27.09 17.47
N LEU A 135 -2.51 -27.53 16.60
CA LEU A 135 -3.13 -26.67 15.57
C LEU A 135 -4.00 -25.57 16.19
N LEU A 136 -4.74 -25.87 17.27
CA LEU A 136 -5.48 -24.84 18.02
C LEU A 136 -4.53 -23.80 18.61
N LEU A 137 -3.43 -24.25 19.23
CA LEU A 137 -2.41 -23.39 19.82
C LEU A 137 -1.75 -22.51 18.76
N ILE A 138 -1.35 -23.08 17.62
CA ILE A 138 -0.77 -22.34 16.48
C ILE A 138 -1.74 -21.27 16.00
N GLY A 139 -3.03 -21.59 15.86
CA GLY A 139 -4.06 -20.60 15.50
C GLY A 139 -4.13 -19.43 16.49
N ILE A 140 -4.10 -19.71 17.80
CA ILE A 140 -4.08 -18.66 18.84
C ILE A 140 -2.82 -17.80 18.74
N VAL A 141 -1.65 -18.41 18.54
CA VAL A 141 -0.39 -17.69 18.39
C VAL A 141 -0.41 -16.79 17.16
N VAL A 142 -0.87 -17.28 16.01
CA VAL A 142 -1.02 -16.50 14.77
C VAL A 142 -1.98 -15.33 14.97
N LEU A 143 -3.10 -15.53 15.67
CA LEU A 143 -4.04 -14.45 16.01
C LEU A 143 -3.37 -13.38 16.87
N ILE A 144 -2.69 -13.77 17.96
CA ILE A 144 -2.05 -12.83 18.89
C ILE A 144 -0.94 -12.05 18.18
N ILE A 145 -0.01 -12.74 17.51
CA ILE A 145 1.09 -12.10 16.78
C ILE A 145 0.54 -11.18 15.69
N GLY A 146 -0.48 -11.63 14.96
CA GLY A 146 -1.07 -10.87 13.87
C GLY A 146 -1.57 -9.49 14.29
N TYR A 147 -2.16 -9.38 15.49
CA TYR A 147 -2.62 -8.11 16.05
C TYR A 147 -1.55 -7.34 16.83
N LEU A 148 -0.69 -8.03 17.60
CA LEU A 148 0.37 -7.40 18.39
C LEU A 148 1.48 -6.76 17.53
N MET A 149 1.67 -7.26 16.31
CA MET A 149 2.64 -6.71 15.34
C MET A 149 2.51 -5.19 15.15
N ALA A 150 1.28 -4.64 15.23
CA ALA A 150 1.05 -3.20 15.16
C ALA A 150 1.70 -2.40 16.29
N GLY A 151 2.06 -3.01 17.41
CA GLY A 151 2.79 -2.36 18.50
C GLY A 151 4.27 -2.15 18.18
N PHE A 152 4.86 -3.08 17.42
CA PHE A 152 6.31 -3.18 17.21
C PHE A 152 6.78 -2.67 15.85
N THR A 153 5.87 -2.49 14.88
CA THR A 153 6.22 -1.92 13.57
C THR A 153 6.31 -0.39 13.62
N PRO A 154 7.27 0.24 12.93
CA PRO A 154 7.41 1.71 12.90
C PRO A 154 6.12 2.42 12.42
N GLU A 155 5.45 1.85 11.42
CA GLU A 155 4.21 2.34 10.80
C GLU A 155 2.94 1.77 11.46
N LYS A 156 3.10 1.09 12.61
CA LYS A 156 2.02 0.48 13.40
C LYS A 156 1.10 -0.43 12.59
N GLN A 157 1.64 -1.16 11.60
CA GLN A 157 0.91 -2.13 10.78
C GLN A 157 0.78 -3.49 11.48
N ALA A 158 -0.43 -4.05 11.44
CA ALA A 158 -0.71 -5.43 11.82
C ALA A 158 -0.53 -6.36 10.60
N LEU A 159 -0.46 -7.68 10.84
CA LEU A 159 -0.27 -8.67 9.77
C LEU A 159 -1.31 -8.54 8.64
N HIS A 160 -2.58 -8.35 9.00
CA HIS A 160 -3.66 -8.16 8.03
C HIS A 160 -3.58 -6.81 7.29
N ASP A 161 -2.93 -5.79 7.85
CA ASP A 161 -2.71 -4.51 7.15
C ASP A 161 -1.64 -4.66 6.06
N ILE A 162 -0.59 -5.43 6.34
CA ILE A 162 0.48 -5.75 5.39
C ILE A 162 -0.07 -6.61 4.26
N MET A 163 -0.78 -7.70 4.60
CA MET A 163 -1.44 -8.55 3.59
C MET A 163 -2.42 -7.76 2.71
N ALA A 164 -3.13 -6.80 3.29
CA ALA A 164 -4.07 -5.96 2.55
C ALA A 164 -3.42 -4.75 1.88
N ARG A 165 -2.13 -4.48 2.05
CA ARG A 165 -1.42 -3.30 1.53
C ARG A 165 -2.09 -1.98 1.93
N CYS A 166 -2.29 -1.82 3.24
CA CYS A 166 -3.03 -0.71 3.84
C CYS A 166 -2.31 -0.14 5.07
N TYR A 167 -2.64 1.12 5.40
CA TYR A 167 -2.23 1.79 6.63
C TYR A 167 -3.44 2.18 7.46
N VAL A 168 -3.27 2.24 8.78
CA VAL A 168 -4.25 2.83 9.70
C VAL A 168 -3.65 4.06 10.35
N VAL A 169 -4.30 5.19 10.13
CA VAL A 169 -3.78 6.51 10.49
C VAL A 169 -4.79 7.29 11.32
N ASN A 170 -4.32 8.28 12.08
CA ASN A 170 -5.18 9.16 12.86
C ASN A 170 -5.81 10.22 11.94
N GLY A 171 -7.02 9.97 11.46
CA GLY A 171 -7.71 10.85 10.52
C GLY A 171 -8.97 11.47 11.14
N ARG A 172 -8.87 12.67 11.72
CA ARG A 172 -10.05 13.50 12.04
C ARG A 172 -10.38 14.34 10.81
N GLY A 173 -11.30 13.90 9.94
CA GLY A 173 -11.82 14.82 8.90
C GLY A 173 -12.44 14.23 7.63
N GLN A 174 -12.28 12.95 7.30
CA GLN A 174 -12.97 12.39 6.12
C GLN A 174 -14.43 12.03 6.43
N SER A 175 -15.32 13.02 6.30
CA SER A 175 -16.77 12.80 6.24
C SER A 175 -17.08 11.90 5.04
N SER A 176 -17.29 10.61 5.29
CA SER A 176 -17.92 9.73 4.30
C SER A 176 -19.38 9.51 4.71
N SER A 177 -20.29 9.83 3.79
CA SER A 177 -21.71 9.53 3.93
C SER A 177 -21.90 8.02 4.03
N ILE A 178 -22.74 7.60 4.98
CA ILE A 178 -23.05 6.19 5.22
C ILE A 178 -24.01 5.76 4.10
N SER A 179 -23.59 4.84 3.22
CA SER A 179 -24.53 4.11 2.39
C SER A 179 -25.20 3.06 3.29
N TRP A 180 -26.32 3.43 3.91
CA TRP A 180 -27.11 2.60 4.83
C TRP A 180 -27.91 1.51 4.11
N LYS A 181 -28.01 1.60 2.78
CA LYS A 181 -28.78 0.70 1.91
C LYS A 181 -28.41 -0.79 2.03
N PRO A 182 -27.13 -1.20 2.15
CA PRO A 182 -26.76 -2.60 2.33
C PRO A 182 -27.20 -3.16 3.69
N LEU A 183 -27.15 -2.34 4.76
CA LEU A 183 -27.55 -2.74 6.11
C LEU A 183 -29.06 -2.94 6.21
N VAL A 184 -29.85 -2.10 5.52
CA VAL A 184 -31.31 -2.28 5.45
C VAL A 184 -31.69 -3.48 4.61
N GLY A 185 -31.03 -3.74 3.48
CA GLY A 185 -31.26 -4.96 2.69
C GLY A 185 -30.98 -6.24 3.49
N LEU A 186 -29.93 -6.24 4.31
CA LEU A 186 -29.58 -7.37 5.18
C LEU A 186 -30.56 -7.55 6.34
N ALA A 187 -30.96 -6.46 7.00
CA ALA A 187 -31.98 -6.51 8.07
C ALA A 187 -33.33 -7.04 7.55
N VAL A 188 -33.73 -6.62 6.34
CA VAL A 188 -34.93 -7.13 5.66
C VAL A 188 -34.77 -8.62 5.33
N ALA A 189 -33.62 -9.07 4.83
CA ALA A 189 -33.38 -10.49 4.54
C ALA A 189 -33.46 -11.38 5.80
N VAL A 190 -32.96 -10.90 6.95
CA VAL A 190 -33.06 -11.61 8.24
C VAL A 190 -34.50 -11.70 8.73
N LEU A 191 -35.27 -10.61 8.61
CA LEU A 191 -36.68 -10.60 8.98
C LEU A 191 -37.53 -11.51 8.08
N VAL A 192 -37.20 -11.61 6.79
CA VAL A 192 -37.85 -12.53 5.85
C VAL A 192 -37.47 -13.99 6.14
N SER A 193 -36.24 -14.26 6.56
CA SER A 193 -35.80 -15.62 6.93
C SER A 193 -36.57 -16.18 8.13
N LYS A 194 -36.95 -15.34 9.11
CA LYS A 194 -37.79 -15.75 10.25
C LYS A 194 -39.15 -16.34 9.82
N GLY A 195 -39.72 -15.93 8.68
CA GLY A 195 -40.98 -16.44 8.16
C GLY A 195 -40.88 -17.80 7.46
N ILE A 196 -39.69 -18.18 7.00
CA ILE A 196 -39.44 -19.43 6.26
C ILE A 196 -39.14 -20.59 7.23
N PHE A 197 -38.59 -20.31 8.41
CA PHE A 197 -38.14 -21.33 9.37
C PHE A 197 -39.20 -21.87 10.34
N SER A 198 -40.42 -21.33 10.33
CA SER A 198 -41.52 -21.86 11.17
C SER A 198 -42.05 -23.23 10.73
N GLN A 199 -41.49 -23.83 9.68
CA GLN A 199 -41.98 -25.07 9.06
C GLN A 199 -41.11 -26.31 9.34
N VAL A 200 -40.12 -26.22 10.23
CA VAL A 200 -39.27 -27.37 10.58
C VAL A 200 -39.89 -28.16 11.76
N PRO A 201 -40.17 -29.47 11.63
CA PRO A 201 -40.76 -30.26 12.72
C PRO A 201 -39.76 -30.51 13.86
N LYS A 202 -40.16 -30.18 15.09
CA LYS A 202 -39.34 -30.39 16.30
C LYS A 202 -39.62 -31.78 16.89
N THR A 203 -38.59 -32.62 16.98
CA THR A 203 -38.67 -33.94 17.63
C THR A 203 -38.14 -33.82 19.06
N SER A 204 -38.97 -34.22 20.01
CA SER A 204 -38.68 -34.21 21.44
C SER A 204 -37.95 -35.49 21.84
N SER A 205 -36.81 -35.36 22.54
CA SER A 205 -36.31 -36.42 23.40
C SER A 205 -35.68 -35.80 24.65
N SER A 206 -36.21 -36.25 25.79
CA SER A 206 -35.90 -35.84 27.15
C SER A 206 -34.68 -36.59 27.70
N SER A 207 -33.82 -35.91 28.45
CA SER A 207 -33.15 -36.54 29.59
C SER A 207 -32.68 -35.51 30.61
N SER A 208 -32.60 -36.01 31.83
CA SER A 208 -32.67 -35.40 33.16
C SER A 208 -31.40 -34.69 33.65
N THR A 209 -31.63 -33.60 34.39
CA THR A 209 -30.72 -32.89 35.29
C THR A 209 -30.19 -33.78 36.42
N THR A 210 -28.95 -33.57 36.88
CA THR A 210 -28.60 -33.52 38.31
C THR A 210 -27.38 -32.61 38.51
N SER A 211 -27.50 -31.72 39.49
CA SER A 211 -26.57 -30.67 39.91
C SER A 211 -25.75 -31.13 41.14
N GLN A 212 -24.59 -30.50 41.38
CA GLN A 212 -24.08 -30.03 42.69
C GLN A 212 -22.66 -29.44 42.49
N GLU A 213 -22.44 -28.14 42.78
CA GLU A 213 -21.95 -27.53 44.04
C GLU A 213 -20.55 -28.03 44.48
N THR A 214 -19.60 -27.28 45.07
CA THR A 214 -19.28 -25.85 45.32
C THR A 214 -17.89 -25.86 46.01
N GLY A 215 -17.08 -24.80 45.86
CA GLY A 215 -16.03 -24.39 46.80
C GLY A 215 -14.59 -24.60 46.29
N SER A 216 -13.55 -23.76 46.46
CA SER A 216 -13.26 -22.40 46.96
C SER A 216 -11.82 -22.46 47.56
N VAL A 217 -11.10 -21.31 47.56
CA VAL A 217 -9.86 -20.98 48.35
C VAL A 217 -8.51 -21.45 47.73
N THR A 218 -7.39 -20.70 47.61
CA THR A 218 -6.94 -19.31 47.88
C THR A 218 -5.45 -19.16 47.49
N SER A 219 -5.00 -17.94 47.09
CA SER A 219 -3.66 -17.27 47.21
C SER A 219 -2.34 -17.99 46.85
N GLU A 220 -1.21 -17.36 46.49
CA GLU A 220 -0.77 -16.00 46.12
C GLU A 220 0.75 -16.13 45.74
N LYS A 221 1.20 -15.33 44.76
CA LYS A 221 2.50 -14.61 44.67
C LYS A 221 3.88 -15.23 44.31
N THR A 222 4.54 -14.45 43.42
CA THR A 222 6.01 -14.11 43.33
C THR A 222 6.88 -15.08 42.51
N SER A 223 7.79 -14.70 41.60
CA SER A 223 8.60 -13.47 41.35
C SER A 223 9.04 -13.31 39.89
N THR A 224 9.32 -12.05 39.54
CA THR A 224 10.05 -11.47 38.39
C THR A 224 11.52 -11.97 38.26
N PRO A 225 12.17 -11.81 37.08
CA PRO A 225 13.23 -10.78 37.02
C PRO A 225 13.28 -9.94 35.72
N THR A 226 13.86 -8.76 35.92
CA THR A 226 14.13 -7.61 35.03
C THR A 226 15.31 -7.85 34.06
N PRO A 227 15.38 -7.17 32.88
CA PRO A 227 16.46 -7.33 31.89
C PRO A 227 17.64 -6.36 32.07
N THR A 228 18.78 -6.67 31.46
CA THR A 228 19.99 -5.82 31.34
C THR A 228 20.35 -5.61 29.86
N PRO A 229 20.86 -4.43 29.42
CA PRO A 229 20.93 -4.05 28.00
C PRO A 229 22.32 -4.17 27.33
N THR A 230 22.26 -4.30 26.00
CA THR A 230 23.11 -3.79 24.87
C THR A 230 24.66 -3.84 24.94
N PRO A 231 25.31 -4.04 23.78
CA PRO A 231 26.21 -2.99 23.29
C PRO A 231 26.12 -2.66 21.79
N THR A 232 26.51 -1.42 21.47
CA THR A 232 26.67 -0.75 20.16
C THR A 232 27.95 -1.21 19.43
N PRO A 233 28.05 -1.04 18.08
CA PRO A 233 29.09 -0.15 17.51
C PRO A 233 28.62 0.58 16.22
N THR A 234 28.80 1.90 16.08
CA THR A 234 29.94 2.69 15.54
C THR A 234 29.97 2.86 14.01
N SER A 235 29.89 4.15 13.65
CA SER A 235 30.05 4.86 12.38
C SER A 235 31.17 4.37 11.44
N GLY A 236 30.76 3.86 10.28
CA GLY A 236 31.40 4.01 8.97
C GLY A 236 30.28 4.32 7.97
N SER A 237 30.53 5.07 6.89
CA SER A 237 29.51 5.40 5.88
C SER A 237 28.72 4.14 5.51
N THR A 238 27.45 4.09 5.93
CA THR A 238 26.60 2.89 5.86
C THR A 238 26.53 2.32 4.44
N LEU A 239 26.76 3.17 3.43
CA LEU A 239 26.70 2.86 2.01
C LEU A 239 27.92 2.08 1.47
N ASP A 240 29.14 2.42 1.89
CA ASP A 240 30.37 1.74 1.43
C ASP A 240 30.45 0.32 2.01
N ASN A 241 29.97 0.15 3.25
CA ASN A 241 29.76 -1.16 3.85
C ASN A 241 28.62 -1.96 3.19
N LEU A 242 27.69 -1.28 2.51
CA LEU A 242 26.55 -1.91 1.86
C LEU A 242 26.93 -2.47 0.48
N PHE A 243 27.62 -1.68 -0.33
CA PHE A 243 27.87 -1.95 -1.75
C PHE A 243 29.34 -2.08 -2.15
N GLY A 244 30.29 -1.77 -1.26
CA GLY A 244 31.70 -1.62 -1.63
C GLY A 244 31.96 -0.29 -2.35
N GLU A 245 33.10 -0.20 -3.05
CA GLU A 245 33.45 0.99 -3.83
C GLU A 245 32.43 1.25 -4.94
N LEU A 246 31.90 2.48 -4.99
CA LEU A 246 30.91 2.93 -5.95
C LEU A 246 31.54 3.87 -6.98
N ILE A 247 31.61 3.42 -8.23
CA ILE A 247 32.14 4.20 -9.36
C ILE A 247 31.02 4.60 -10.34
N PRO A 248 31.19 5.67 -11.12
CA PRO A 248 30.27 5.98 -12.22
C PRO A 248 30.22 4.84 -13.25
N PRO A 249 29.03 4.40 -13.68
CA PRO A 249 28.90 3.36 -14.70
C PRO A 249 29.25 3.89 -16.10
N PRO A 250 29.58 3.01 -17.06
CA PRO A 250 29.78 3.42 -18.44
C PRO A 250 28.47 3.92 -19.08
N PRO A 251 28.51 4.92 -20.00
CA PRO A 251 27.31 5.51 -20.60
C PRO A 251 26.37 4.55 -21.33
N SER A 252 26.89 3.40 -21.79
CA SER A 252 26.09 2.36 -22.47
C SER A 252 24.99 1.76 -21.59
N VAL A 253 25.09 1.93 -20.26
CA VAL A 253 24.18 1.33 -19.28
C VAL A 253 23.02 2.26 -18.93
N TYR A 254 23.15 3.57 -19.18
CA TYR A 254 22.16 4.57 -18.75
C TYR A 254 20.76 4.32 -19.35
N SER A 255 20.71 3.83 -20.59
CA SER A 255 19.47 3.51 -21.30
C SER A 255 18.61 2.46 -20.58
N LEU A 256 19.20 1.62 -19.72
CA LEU A 256 18.46 0.60 -18.97
C LEU A 256 17.53 1.23 -17.93
N THR A 257 17.98 2.31 -17.27
CA THR A 257 17.25 2.94 -16.17
C THR A 257 16.46 4.17 -16.60
N ASN A 258 16.80 4.78 -17.74
CA ASN A 258 16.17 6.01 -18.22
C ASN A 258 14.64 5.94 -18.31
N GLY A 259 14.01 7.10 -18.06
CA GLY A 259 12.56 7.27 -18.09
C GLY A 259 11.94 7.22 -16.70
N VAL A 260 10.62 7.07 -16.67
CA VAL A 260 9.81 7.08 -15.45
C VAL A 260 9.28 5.68 -15.18
N ARG A 261 9.45 5.23 -13.94
CA ARG A 261 8.96 3.95 -13.43
C ARG A 261 8.18 4.16 -12.15
N GLU A 262 7.10 3.41 -12.02
CA GLU A 262 6.45 3.19 -10.73
C GLU A 262 7.09 1.96 -10.08
N LEU A 263 7.51 2.11 -8.83
CA LEU A 263 8.15 1.06 -8.04
C LEU A 263 7.28 0.76 -6.81
N GLU A 264 7.01 -0.52 -6.59
CA GLU A 264 6.46 -1.02 -5.32
C GLU A 264 7.46 -1.95 -4.66
N PHE A 265 7.85 -1.63 -3.42
CA PHE A 265 8.85 -2.40 -2.70
C PHE A 265 8.58 -2.42 -1.20
N ALA A 266 9.15 -3.39 -0.51
CA ALA A 266 9.07 -3.47 0.94
C ALA A 266 10.39 -3.01 1.58
N SER A 267 10.30 -2.12 2.56
CA SER A 267 11.40 -1.78 3.47
C SER A 267 11.03 -2.31 4.85
N GLY A 268 11.75 -3.35 5.31
CA GLY A 268 11.33 -4.15 6.46
C GLY A 268 9.95 -4.80 6.23
N LEU A 269 8.97 -4.44 7.08
CA LEU A 269 7.60 -4.97 7.03
C LEU A 269 6.62 -4.04 6.29
N THR A 270 7.13 -2.94 5.75
CA THR A 270 6.34 -1.81 5.29
C THR A 270 6.40 -1.71 3.77
N GLN A 271 5.26 -1.52 3.13
CA GLN A 271 5.18 -1.45 1.68
C GLN A 271 5.15 0.00 1.19
N HIS A 272 6.13 0.34 0.36
CA HIS A 272 6.32 1.66 -0.23
C HIS A 272 5.89 1.65 -1.69
N GLN A 273 5.40 2.80 -2.14
CA GLN A 273 5.20 3.09 -3.55
C GLN A 273 5.94 4.37 -3.91
N ALA A 274 6.73 4.30 -4.97
CA ALA A 274 7.56 5.40 -5.44
C ALA A 274 7.45 5.60 -6.94
N ILE A 275 7.65 6.84 -7.38
CA ILE A 275 7.85 7.18 -8.80
C ILE A 275 9.31 7.55 -8.97
N LEU A 276 10.06 6.72 -9.68
CA LEU A 276 11.45 6.93 -10.02
C LEU A 276 11.54 7.54 -11.42
N SER A 277 12.20 8.68 -11.56
CA SER A 277 12.55 9.28 -12.85
C SER A 277 14.07 9.35 -12.96
N MET A 278 14.63 8.66 -13.96
CA MET A 278 16.08 8.61 -14.20
C MET A 278 16.41 9.17 -15.58
N ASN A 279 17.54 9.86 -15.67
CA ASN A 279 18.20 10.24 -16.91
C ASN A 279 19.72 10.21 -16.73
N GLY A 280 20.40 9.36 -17.51
CA GLY A 280 21.84 9.20 -17.40
C GLY A 280 22.21 8.44 -16.13
N ASP A 281 23.16 9.00 -15.38
CA ASP A 281 23.57 8.51 -14.07
C ASP A 281 22.82 9.19 -12.91
N SER A 282 21.84 10.05 -13.19
CA SER A 282 21.13 10.83 -12.19
C SER A 282 19.62 10.67 -12.30
N GLY A 283 18.91 10.95 -11.21
CA GLY A 283 17.47 10.88 -11.17
C GLY A 283 16.88 11.46 -9.91
N ILE A 284 15.56 11.42 -9.84
CA ILE A 284 14.77 11.85 -8.72
C ILE A 284 13.73 10.77 -8.44
N MET A 285 13.52 10.46 -7.17
CA MET A 285 12.44 9.57 -6.75
C MET A 285 11.49 10.29 -5.82
N LEU A 286 10.20 10.19 -6.12
CA LEU A 286 9.12 10.65 -5.27
C LEU A 286 8.50 9.45 -4.55
N VAL A 287 8.64 9.40 -3.24
CA VAL A 287 7.99 8.41 -2.38
C VAL A 287 6.73 9.00 -1.77
N ARG A 288 5.65 8.24 -1.80
CA ARG A 288 4.38 8.62 -1.18
C ARG A 288 4.16 7.80 0.08
N LEU A 289 4.03 8.48 1.20
CA LEU A 289 3.83 7.88 2.51
C LEU A 289 2.61 8.51 3.17
N PRO A 290 1.85 7.79 3.99
CA PRO A 290 0.88 8.44 4.85
C PRO A 290 1.56 9.42 5.81
N ASN A 291 1.13 10.69 5.83
CA ASN A 291 1.59 11.66 6.83
C ASN A 291 1.00 11.41 8.23
N GLY A 292 0.14 10.38 8.32
CA GLY A 292 -0.65 9.90 9.45
C GLY A 292 -1.73 10.84 10.01
N GLN A 293 -1.92 12.04 9.46
CA GLN A 293 -3.09 12.89 9.69
C GLN A 293 -4.25 12.55 8.72
N GLY A 294 -4.13 11.45 7.99
CA GLY A 294 -5.03 11.09 6.89
C GLY A 294 -4.68 11.74 5.55
N GLY A 295 -3.54 12.42 5.45
CA GLY A 295 -2.96 12.92 4.20
C GLY A 295 -1.74 12.09 3.75
N ILE A 296 -1.16 12.50 2.63
CA ILE A 296 0.03 11.87 2.03
C ILE A 296 1.20 12.83 2.18
N GLN A 297 2.24 12.38 2.87
CA GLN A 297 3.56 12.98 2.83
C GLN A 297 4.26 12.57 1.53
N LYS A 298 4.83 13.55 0.85
CA LYS A 298 5.58 13.35 -0.39
C LYS A 298 7.05 13.61 -0.10
N ILE A 299 7.87 12.57 -0.18
CA ILE A 299 9.31 12.67 0.03
C ILE A 299 10.00 12.61 -1.33
N LEU A 300 10.77 13.64 -1.65
CA LEU A 300 11.61 13.70 -2.83
C LEU A 300 13.04 13.34 -2.43
N GLN A 301 13.68 12.44 -3.16
CA GLN A 301 15.09 12.11 -2.93
C GLN A 301 15.86 12.11 -4.25
N LYS A 302 17.13 12.49 -4.18
CA LYS A 302 18.04 12.43 -5.32
C LYS A 302 18.47 10.98 -5.51
N MET A 303 18.49 10.52 -6.74
CA MET A 303 18.92 9.18 -7.10
C MET A 303 20.16 9.27 -7.98
N THR A 304 21.14 8.41 -7.72
CA THR A 304 22.36 8.33 -8.52
C THR A 304 22.65 6.88 -8.90
N LEU A 305 22.84 6.62 -10.19
CA LEU A 305 23.26 5.31 -10.70
C LEU A 305 24.77 5.16 -10.49
N ARG A 306 25.16 4.04 -9.89
CA ARG A 306 26.54 3.67 -9.60
C ARG A 306 26.79 2.23 -10.02
N GLN A 307 28.06 1.91 -10.23
CA GLN A 307 28.54 0.57 -10.43
C GLN A 307 29.36 0.14 -9.22
N SER A 308 29.08 -1.05 -8.72
CA SER A 308 29.82 -1.74 -7.66
C SER A 308 30.43 -3.03 -8.20
N SER A 309 31.30 -3.67 -7.41
CA SER A 309 31.83 -5.00 -7.74
C SER A 309 30.75 -6.08 -7.84
N LYS A 310 29.57 -5.84 -7.26
CA LYS A 310 28.43 -6.76 -7.28
C LYS A 310 27.49 -6.53 -8.46
N GLY A 311 27.49 -5.34 -9.05
CA GLY A 311 26.56 -4.95 -10.11
C GLY A 311 26.18 -3.48 -10.05
N LEU A 312 25.10 -3.11 -10.74
CA LEU A 312 24.59 -1.75 -10.80
C LEU A 312 23.69 -1.45 -9.60
N VAL A 313 23.82 -0.24 -9.08
CA VAL A 313 23.12 0.22 -7.87
C VAL A 313 22.58 1.62 -8.12
N ILE A 314 21.32 1.87 -7.76
CA ILE A 314 20.79 3.23 -7.63
C ILE A 314 20.81 3.59 -6.16
N VAL A 315 21.49 4.69 -5.84
CA VAL A 315 21.67 5.20 -4.49
C VAL A 315 20.78 6.41 -4.28
N GLY A 316 19.97 6.38 -3.22
CA GLY A 316 19.18 7.51 -2.77
C GLY A 316 19.97 8.42 -1.83
N GLU A 317 19.81 9.73 -1.98
CA GLU A 317 20.46 10.75 -1.16
C GLU A 317 19.47 11.86 -0.80
N ASN A 318 19.66 12.46 0.38
CA ASN A 318 19.00 13.69 0.85
C ASN A 318 17.46 13.68 0.64
N PRO A 319 16.72 12.88 1.43
CA PRO A 319 15.27 12.86 1.34
C PRO A 319 14.71 14.19 1.87
N ILE A 320 13.93 14.89 1.06
CA ILE A 320 13.31 16.18 1.35
C ILE A 320 11.79 16.00 1.36
N ASP A 321 11.15 16.46 2.42
CA ASP A 321 9.70 16.56 2.46
C ASP A 321 9.23 17.73 1.58
N LEU A 322 8.43 17.45 0.55
CA LEU A 322 7.97 18.46 -0.41
C LEU A 322 7.03 19.50 0.17
N ASP A 323 6.28 19.16 1.22
CA ASP A 323 5.32 20.07 1.83
C ASP A 323 6.04 21.05 2.79
N THR A 324 7.11 20.59 3.47
CA THR A 324 7.88 21.43 4.41
C THR A 324 9.17 22.00 3.84
N GLN A 325 9.64 21.48 2.70
CA GLN A 325 10.95 21.77 2.09
C GLN A 325 12.15 21.54 3.01
N LYS A 326 12.02 20.66 4.00
CA LYS A 326 13.09 20.29 4.93
C LYS A 326 13.52 18.85 4.72
N ALA A 327 14.75 18.54 5.16
CA ALA A 327 15.23 17.17 5.22
C ALA A 327 14.24 16.31 6.05
N SER A 328 13.92 15.12 5.55
CA SER A 328 13.01 14.21 6.23
C SER A 328 13.68 13.66 7.49
N GLU A 329 13.08 13.92 8.65
CA GLU A 329 13.56 13.37 9.93
C GLU A 329 13.17 11.91 10.14
N THR A 330 12.16 11.43 9.39
CA THR A 330 11.53 10.12 9.60
C THR A 330 11.78 9.13 8.47
N TYR A 331 12.36 9.58 7.36
CA TYR A 331 12.58 8.75 6.17
C TYR A 331 14.06 8.49 5.93
N VAL A 332 14.42 7.21 5.75
CA VAL A 332 15.76 6.78 5.34
C VAL A 332 15.78 6.62 3.83
N THR A 333 16.87 7.02 3.18
CA THR A 333 17.06 6.92 1.74
C THR A 333 16.98 5.48 1.24
N ASP A 334 16.28 5.26 0.13
CA ASP A 334 16.23 3.94 -0.51
C ASP A 334 17.41 3.69 -1.43
N ASN A 335 17.89 2.45 -1.42
CA ASN A 335 18.90 1.97 -2.36
C ASN A 335 18.37 0.76 -3.11
N PHE A 336 18.65 0.70 -4.41
CA PHE A 336 18.19 -0.37 -5.29
C PHE A 336 19.35 -1.03 -6.01
N PHE A 337 19.41 -2.35 -5.94
CA PHE A 337 20.29 -3.14 -6.78
C PHE A 337 19.56 -3.52 -8.07
N ILE A 338 20.27 -3.46 -9.19
CA ILE A 338 19.73 -3.80 -10.51
C ILE A 338 20.35 -5.12 -10.94
N ALA A 339 19.50 -6.15 -11.04
CA ALA A 339 19.86 -7.43 -11.60
C ALA A 339 19.46 -7.49 -13.07
N LEU A 340 20.43 -7.83 -13.94
CA LEU A 340 20.22 -8.06 -15.36
C LEU A 340 19.85 -9.53 -15.59
N SER A 341 18.84 -9.78 -16.42
CA SER A 341 18.51 -11.15 -16.82
C SER A 341 19.50 -11.64 -17.89
N PRO A 342 20.20 -12.78 -17.67
CA PRO A 342 21.09 -13.35 -18.68
C PRO A 342 20.36 -13.78 -19.96
N SER A 343 19.07 -14.13 -19.85
CA SER A 343 18.23 -14.58 -20.97
C SER A 343 17.50 -13.44 -21.68
N GLU A 344 17.35 -12.28 -21.04
CA GLU A 344 16.66 -11.10 -21.58
C GLU A 344 17.49 -9.84 -21.27
N PRO A 345 18.48 -9.50 -22.10
CA PRO A 345 19.50 -8.48 -21.77
C PRO A 345 18.92 -7.06 -21.57
N ASN A 346 17.71 -6.78 -22.07
CA ASN A 346 17.03 -5.50 -21.90
C ASN A 346 16.05 -5.48 -20.72
N LYS A 347 15.85 -6.61 -20.03
CA LYS A 347 14.97 -6.69 -18.87
C LYS A 347 15.79 -6.58 -17.60
N ILE A 348 15.57 -5.47 -16.91
CA ILE A 348 16.13 -5.23 -15.59
C ILE A 348 15.14 -5.64 -14.52
N THR A 349 15.67 -6.08 -13.38
CA THR A 349 14.87 -6.32 -12.17
C THR A 349 15.47 -5.54 -11.02
N PHE A 350 14.62 -4.82 -10.31
CA PHE A 350 15.02 -4.05 -9.15
C PHE A 350 14.92 -4.91 -7.88
N ARG A 351 15.90 -4.76 -6.99
CA ARG A 351 15.89 -5.30 -5.63
C ARG A 351 16.14 -4.15 -4.67
N ASN A 352 15.23 -3.93 -3.73
CA ASN A 352 15.43 -2.93 -2.68
C ASN A 352 16.34 -3.52 -1.62
N ILE A 353 17.31 -2.74 -1.16
CA ILE A 353 18.21 -3.14 -0.08
C ILE A 353 18.01 -2.16 1.07
N SER A 354 17.44 -2.68 2.14
CA SER A 354 17.24 -1.94 3.39
C SER A 354 18.24 -2.42 4.44
N VAL A 355 18.79 -1.49 5.22
CA VAL A 355 19.68 -1.77 6.36
C VAL A 355 18.92 -1.44 7.63
N HIS A 356 18.71 -2.44 8.48
CA HIS A 356 18.05 -2.27 9.77
C HIS A 356 18.98 -1.60 10.78
N SER A 357 18.43 -1.13 11.89
CA SER A 357 19.18 -0.47 12.97
C SER A 357 20.24 -1.36 13.64
N ASP A 358 20.09 -2.68 13.52
CA ASP A 358 21.07 -3.69 13.94
C ASP A 358 22.12 -4.01 12.86
N ASN A 359 22.15 -3.22 11.78
CA ASN A 359 23.01 -3.37 10.62
C ASN A 359 22.73 -4.63 9.77
N SER A 360 21.62 -5.34 10.01
CA SER A 360 21.20 -6.46 9.16
C SER A 360 20.67 -5.94 7.81
N LYS A 361 21.02 -6.67 6.74
CA LYS A 361 20.63 -6.33 5.36
C LYS A 361 19.43 -7.17 4.96
N VAL A 362 18.36 -6.51 4.51
CA VAL A 362 17.18 -7.18 3.97
C VAL A 362 17.00 -6.78 2.52
N GLU A 363 17.04 -7.78 1.64
CA GLU A 363 16.75 -7.62 0.23
C GLU A 363 15.29 -7.97 -0.05
N SER A 364 14.57 -7.05 -0.68
CA SER A 364 13.16 -7.22 -1.04
C SER A 364 12.98 -7.16 -2.56
N PRO A 365 12.12 -8.00 -3.15
CA PRO A 365 11.76 -7.86 -4.56
C PRO A 365 11.03 -6.52 -4.77
N VAL A 366 11.35 -5.86 -5.88
CA VAL A 366 10.66 -4.64 -6.32
C VAL A 366 9.80 -4.99 -7.51
N GLN A 367 8.52 -4.63 -7.46
CA GLN A 367 7.67 -4.65 -8.63
C GLN A 367 7.87 -3.32 -9.35
N ASP A 368 8.38 -3.36 -10.58
CA ASP A 368 8.53 -2.17 -11.41
C ASP A 368 7.54 -2.16 -12.56
N ASN A 369 7.01 -0.98 -12.84
CA ASN A 369 6.13 -0.71 -13.97
C ASN A 369 6.64 0.51 -14.72
N PHE A 370 7.07 0.32 -15.97
CA PHE A 370 7.58 1.41 -16.80
C PHE A 370 6.42 2.28 -17.32
N LEU A 371 6.41 3.55 -16.93
CA LEU A 371 5.34 4.49 -17.28
C LEU A 371 5.61 5.25 -18.59
N GLY A 372 6.88 5.40 -18.98
CA GLY A 372 7.29 6.11 -20.19
C GLY A 372 8.22 7.28 -19.92
N TYR A 373 8.17 8.30 -20.77
CA TYR A 373 9.00 9.49 -20.68
C TYR A 373 8.17 10.74 -20.34
N PRO A 374 8.77 11.76 -19.70
CA PRO A 374 8.08 12.99 -19.38
C PRO A 374 7.58 13.72 -20.63
N VAL A 375 6.44 14.40 -20.51
CA VAL A 375 5.83 15.20 -21.58
C VAL A 375 5.32 16.54 -21.09
N ILE A 376 5.17 17.46 -22.03
CA ILE A 376 4.61 18.80 -21.78
C ILE A 376 3.37 19.13 -22.63
N GLY A 377 3.00 18.27 -23.58
CA GLY A 377 1.77 18.41 -24.37
C GLY A 377 1.82 19.46 -25.49
N ILE A 378 2.92 19.55 -26.23
CA ILE A 378 3.05 20.42 -27.43
C ILE A 378 3.30 19.61 -28.69
N LYS A 379 2.79 20.09 -29.83
CA LYS A 379 3.25 19.67 -31.16
C LYS A 379 4.03 20.80 -31.81
N MET A 380 5.08 20.42 -32.51
CA MET A 380 6.03 21.36 -33.10
C MET A 380 6.20 21.07 -34.58
N GLU A 381 6.59 22.09 -35.32
CA GLU A 381 7.01 22.00 -36.70
C GLU A 381 8.35 22.72 -36.89
N SER A 382 9.18 22.20 -37.79
CA SER A 382 10.40 22.87 -38.23
C SER A 382 10.13 23.53 -39.57
N SER A 383 10.56 24.79 -39.71
CA SER A 383 10.54 25.46 -41.01
C SER A 383 11.63 24.89 -41.92
N SER A 384 11.30 24.50 -43.15
CA SER A 384 12.25 23.91 -44.10
C SER A 384 13.36 24.88 -44.56
N GLN A 385 13.21 26.18 -44.31
CA GLN A 385 14.14 27.23 -44.75
C GLN A 385 14.91 27.91 -43.61
N ASN A 386 14.50 27.72 -42.35
CA ASN A 386 15.07 28.37 -41.18
C ASN A 386 15.13 27.35 -40.05
N THR A 387 16.26 27.23 -39.34
CA THR A 387 16.46 26.36 -38.17
C THR A 387 15.65 26.84 -36.96
N GLU A 388 14.34 26.95 -37.14
CA GLU A 388 13.39 27.49 -36.18
C GLU A 388 12.34 26.43 -35.89
N VAL A 389 12.16 26.16 -34.60
CA VAL A 389 11.17 25.21 -34.09
C VAL A 389 9.97 26.01 -33.60
N ARG A 390 8.83 25.88 -34.29
CA ARG A 390 7.59 26.59 -33.94
C ARG A 390 6.60 25.66 -33.27
N ILE A 391 5.91 26.15 -32.24
CA ILE A 391 4.80 25.46 -31.62
C ILE A 391 3.57 25.55 -32.53
N LYS A 392 3.09 24.39 -32.99
CA LYS A 392 1.92 24.25 -33.87
C LYS A 392 0.64 24.04 -33.08
N GLU A 393 0.72 23.29 -31.99
CA GLU A 393 -0.43 22.93 -31.15
C GLU A 393 0.00 22.85 -29.70
N VAL A 394 -0.87 23.31 -28.80
CA VAL A 394 -0.72 23.15 -27.35
C VAL A 394 -1.98 22.46 -26.84
N ASN A 395 -1.82 21.26 -26.26
CA ASN A 395 -2.94 20.49 -25.76
C ASN A 395 -3.61 21.22 -24.59
N LYS A 396 -4.94 21.27 -24.58
CA LYS A 396 -5.71 21.84 -23.46
C LYS A 396 -5.42 21.03 -22.18
N ASP A 397 -5.25 21.72 -21.06
CA ASP A 397 -4.92 21.17 -19.73
C ASP A 397 -3.50 20.57 -19.57
N SER A 398 -2.65 20.68 -20.60
CA SER A 398 -1.25 20.25 -20.56
C SER A 398 -0.35 21.15 -19.71
N PRO A 399 0.85 20.67 -19.30
CA PRO A 399 1.86 21.50 -18.64
C PRO A 399 2.25 22.73 -19.43
N ALA A 400 2.38 22.61 -20.75
CA ALA A 400 2.71 23.73 -21.62
C ALA A 400 1.60 24.80 -21.60
N ALA A 401 0.33 24.39 -21.66
CA ALA A 401 -0.79 25.32 -21.53
C ALA A 401 -0.81 26.05 -20.18
N LYS A 402 -0.55 25.31 -19.08
CA LYS A 402 -0.49 25.88 -17.72
C LYS A 402 0.66 26.86 -17.54
N ALA A 403 1.77 26.65 -18.25
CA ALA A 403 2.95 27.51 -18.27
C ALA A 403 2.84 28.67 -19.28
N ASP A 404 1.68 28.87 -19.91
CA ASP A 404 1.45 29.90 -20.93
C ASP A 404 2.32 29.76 -22.19
N LEU A 405 2.71 28.54 -22.58
CA LEU A 405 3.18 28.30 -23.95
C LEU A 405 2.01 28.37 -24.94
N ARG A 406 2.23 29.01 -26.08
CA ARG A 406 1.18 29.33 -27.06
C ARG A 406 1.55 28.85 -28.45
N VAL A 407 0.52 28.61 -29.24
CA VAL A 407 0.67 28.36 -30.68
C VAL A 407 1.33 29.58 -31.32
N GLY A 408 2.35 29.34 -32.13
CA GLY A 408 3.14 30.38 -32.80
C GLY A 408 4.46 30.72 -32.12
N ASP A 409 4.67 30.35 -30.86
CA ASP A 409 5.95 30.56 -30.16
C ASP A 409 7.10 29.84 -30.89
N ILE A 410 8.26 30.50 -30.96
CA ILE A 410 9.48 29.92 -31.56
C ILE A 410 10.45 29.56 -30.44
N ILE A 411 10.78 28.28 -30.31
CA ILE A 411 11.71 27.80 -29.27
C ILE A 411 13.14 28.05 -29.73
N ARG A 412 13.92 28.74 -28.90
CA ARG A 412 15.34 29.06 -29.14
C ARG A 412 16.28 28.18 -28.31
N SER A 413 15.95 27.96 -27.04
CA SER A 413 16.72 27.09 -26.16
C SER A 413 15.84 26.36 -25.16
N VAL A 414 16.33 25.21 -24.69
CA VAL A 414 15.72 24.40 -23.63
C VAL A 414 16.80 24.06 -22.61
N ASN A 415 16.57 24.41 -21.34
CA ASN A 415 17.55 24.31 -20.25
C ASN A 415 18.92 24.94 -20.61
N GLY A 416 18.89 26.07 -21.32
CA GLY A 416 20.09 26.78 -21.79
C GLY A 416 20.81 26.12 -22.98
N THR A 417 20.31 24.97 -23.49
CA THR A 417 20.84 24.33 -24.70
C THR A 417 20.09 24.86 -25.91
N THR A 418 20.80 25.48 -26.85
CA THR A 418 20.23 25.96 -28.11
C THR A 418 19.67 24.80 -28.93
N VAL A 419 18.46 24.96 -29.46
CA VAL A 419 17.77 23.94 -30.26
C VAL A 419 17.58 24.44 -31.69
N SER A 420 17.81 23.57 -32.67
CA SER A 420 17.71 23.93 -34.10
C SER A 420 16.62 23.16 -34.84
N ASN A 421 16.19 22.02 -34.29
CA ASN A 421 15.19 21.16 -34.91
C ASN A 421 14.24 20.54 -33.85
N VAL A 422 13.12 19.97 -34.30
CA VAL A 422 12.13 19.33 -33.42
C VAL A 422 12.74 18.17 -32.61
N PHE A 423 13.71 17.45 -33.17
CA PHE A 423 14.38 16.34 -32.49
C PHE A 423 15.18 16.82 -31.28
N ASP A 424 15.90 17.94 -31.37
CA ASP A 424 16.65 18.54 -30.26
C ASP A 424 15.71 18.87 -29.10
N VAL A 425 14.58 19.52 -29.40
CA VAL A 425 13.58 19.88 -28.37
C VAL A 425 12.97 18.63 -27.74
N LYS A 426 12.57 17.64 -28.56
CA LYS A 426 12.03 16.38 -28.05
C LYS A 426 13.05 15.64 -27.18
N SER A 427 14.32 15.61 -27.59
CA SER A 427 15.40 14.99 -26.82
C SER A 427 15.55 15.67 -25.45
N GLN A 428 15.53 17.01 -25.39
CA GLN A 428 15.62 17.75 -24.14
C GLN A 428 14.45 17.45 -23.20
N ILE A 429 13.22 17.39 -23.73
CA ILE A 429 12.03 17.04 -22.95
C ILE A 429 12.11 15.60 -22.44
N ILE A 430 12.47 14.63 -23.29
CA ILE A 430 12.59 13.21 -22.91
C ILE A 430 13.69 12.99 -21.87
N SER A 431 14.78 13.77 -21.96
CA SER A 431 15.89 13.74 -21.00
C SER A 431 15.63 14.52 -19.70
N SER A 432 14.50 15.22 -19.60
CA SER A 432 14.15 15.91 -18.37
C SER A 432 13.78 14.92 -17.26
N LEU A 433 13.92 15.35 -16.01
CA LEU A 433 13.45 14.58 -14.86
C LEU A 433 12.02 15.00 -14.51
N LEU A 434 11.18 14.01 -14.23
CA LEU A 434 9.87 14.27 -13.65
C LEU A 434 10.07 15.03 -12.32
N PHE A 435 9.19 15.99 -12.04
CA PHE A 435 9.27 16.89 -10.88
C PHE A 435 10.34 17.99 -10.93
N SER A 436 11.14 18.09 -12.01
CA SER A 436 12.04 19.24 -12.26
C SER A 436 11.47 20.16 -13.31
N THR A 437 11.60 21.48 -13.14
CA THR A 437 11.16 22.45 -14.16
C THR A 437 12.11 22.45 -15.36
N ILE A 438 11.54 22.63 -16.55
CA ILE A 438 12.27 22.79 -17.81
C ILE A 438 12.17 24.27 -18.20
N SER A 439 13.31 24.94 -18.36
CA SER A 439 13.36 26.33 -18.80
C SER A 439 13.36 26.41 -20.33
N PHE A 440 12.38 27.08 -20.90
CA PHE A 440 12.28 27.35 -22.34
C PHE A 440 12.57 28.83 -22.60
N GLU A 441 13.53 29.12 -23.47
CA GLU A 441 13.63 30.45 -24.07
C GLU A 441 12.91 30.45 -25.40
N ILE A 442 11.86 31.26 -25.49
CA ILE A 442 11.04 31.39 -26.68
C ILE A 442 11.12 32.80 -27.26
N ASN A 443 10.81 32.92 -28.53
CA ASN A 443 10.51 34.19 -29.17
C ASN A 443 9.00 34.27 -29.43
N ARG A 444 8.34 35.26 -28.83
CA ARG A 444 6.92 35.58 -29.01
C ARG A 444 6.82 37.02 -29.50
N ASP A 445 6.27 37.21 -30.69
CA ASP A 445 6.11 38.52 -31.33
C ASP A 445 7.41 39.34 -31.38
N GLY A 446 8.55 38.68 -31.63
CA GLY A 446 9.86 39.32 -31.71
C GLY A 446 10.57 39.53 -30.37
N LYS A 447 9.92 39.24 -29.23
CA LYS A 447 10.52 39.36 -27.89
C LYS A 447 10.97 37.99 -27.37
N ASN A 448 12.13 37.96 -26.73
CA ASN A 448 12.61 36.75 -26.05
C ASN A 448 12.00 36.67 -24.64
N ILE A 449 11.38 35.53 -24.32
CA ILE A 449 10.69 35.27 -23.06
C ILE A 449 11.21 33.94 -22.52
N SER A 450 11.52 33.89 -21.23
CA SER A 450 11.82 32.64 -20.52
C SER A 450 10.56 32.10 -19.85
N ILE A 451 10.24 30.83 -20.09
CA ILE A 451 9.07 30.14 -19.54
C ILE A 451 9.52 28.85 -18.86
N GLU A 452 9.13 28.66 -17.61
CA GLU A 452 9.38 27.42 -16.88
C GLU A 452 8.18 26.48 -16.98
N VAL A 453 8.41 25.25 -17.41
CA VAL A 453 7.38 24.23 -17.58
C VAL A 453 7.70 23.04 -16.69
N SER A 454 6.79 22.68 -15.79
CA SER A 454 6.90 21.45 -14.99
C SER A 454 6.29 20.27 -15.76
N PRO A 455 7.08 19.29 -16.23
CA PRO A 455 6.59 18.19 -17.03
C PRO A 455 5.63 17.28 -16.25
N GLU A 456 4.75 16.60 -16.97
CA GLU A 456 3.88 15.56 -16.44
C GLU A 456 4.28 14.18 -16.95
N CYS A 457 3.80 13.16 -16.25
CA CYS A 457 3.99 11.78 -16.65
C CYS A 457 2.78 11.28 -17.42
N CYS A 458 2.91 10.45 -18.45
CA CYS A 458 4.07 10.09 -19.26
C CYS A 458 3.54 9.66 -20.64
N VAL A 459 4.43 9.58 -21.64
CA VAL A 459 4.12 8.99 -22.95
C VAL A 459 4.99 7.76 -23.20
N THR A 460 4.43 6.72 -23.82
CA THR A 460 5.20 5.53 -24.20
C THR A 460 6.00 5.79 -25.48
N GLN A 461 7.05 4.99 -25.72
CA GLN A 461 7.84 5.07 -26.95
C GLN A 461 6.98 4.83 -28.20
N GLU A 462 5.98 3.95 -28.11
CA GLU A 462 5.06 3.66 -29.20
C GLU A 462 4.18 4.87 -29.56
N GLN A 463 3.68 5.59 -28.56
CA GLN A 463 2.91 6.81 -28.75
C GLN A 463 3.78 7.96 -29.30
N LEU A 464 5.03 8.10 -28.84
CA LEU A 464 6.02 9.04 -29.40
C LEU A 464 6.28 8.80 -30.89
N ASN A 465 6.39 7.53 -31.27
CA ASN A 465 6.61 7.13 -32.67
C ASN A 465 5.35 7.38 -33.53
N GLN A 466 4.15 7.16 -32.99
CA GLN A 466 2.89 7.45 -33.68
C GLN A 466 2.70 8.95 -33.92
N GLU A 467 3.05 9.82 -32.95
CA GLU A 467 3.03 11.28 -33.12
C GLU A 467 3.99 11.77 -34.22
N GLN A 468 5.08 11.04 -34.51
CA GLN A 468 5.97 11.34 -35.64
C GLN A 468 5.40 10.93 -37.00
N SER A 469 4.64 9.82 -37.05
CA SER A 469 4.03 9.32 -38.28
C SER A 469 2.78 10.09 -38.74
N ALA A 470 2.18 10.89 -37.85
CA ALA A 470 0.98 11.69 -38.14
C ALA A 470 1.27 13.08 -38.75
N SER A 471 2.48 13.33 -39.26
CA SER A 471 2.75 14.50 -40.10
C SER A 471 2.08 14.31 -41.47
N PRO A 472 1.24 15.25 -41.97
CA PRO A 472 0.49 15.01 -43.19
C PRO A 472 1.43 14.85 -44.39
N ALA A 473 1.17 13.81 -45.18
CA ALA A 473 1.67 13.71 -46.54
C ALA A 473 1.41 15.03 -47.28
N SER A 474 2.43 15.50 -47.99
CA SER A 474 2.45 16.70 -48.82
C SER A 474 1.11 16.91 -49.55
N PRO A 475 0.54 18.14 -49.56
CA PRO A 475 -0.57 18.42 -50.47
C PRO A 475 -0.06 18.20 -51.90
N ALA A 476 -0.81 17.40 -52.66
CA ALA A 476 -0.61 17.28 -54.09
C ALA A 476 -0.65 18.69 -54.70
N SER A 477 0.41 19.02 -55.44
CA SER A 477 0.57 20.29 -56.15
C SER A 477 -0.53 20.46 -57.23
N PRO A 478 -0.84 21.70 -57.63
CA PRO A 478 -2.15 22.12 -58.15
C PRO A 478 -2.58 21.50 -59.48
#